data_AF-A0A536U679-F1
#
_entry.id   AF-A0A536U679-F1
#
_cell.length_a   1.000
_cell.length_b   1.000
_cell.length_c   1.000
_cell.angle_alpha   90.00
_cell.angle_beta   90.00
_cell.angle_gamma   90.00
#
_symmetry.space_group_name_H-M   'P 1'
#
loop_
_entity.id
_entity.type
_entity.pdbx_description
1 polymer ?
#
loop_
_entity_poly.entity_id
_entity_poly.type
_entity_poly.pdbx_seq_one_letter_code
_entity_poly.pdbx_strand_id
1 'polypeptide(L)'
;MPLSVAIITRNAAGQLERCLASIAFADEVVVVDSGSTDGTVELAARSGARVVRKEWLGFGAQKQYAVDAASHEWVLCVDADECLSPELREAIVAELKAPRGFVYAVARRNRFLGRWLKHGEGYPDWNVRLFHREHARWGS
;
A
#
# COMPACT_ATOMS: atom_id res chain seq x y z
N MET A 1 11.38 -6.99 11.48
CA MET A 1 11.36 -7.86 10.28
C MET A 1 11.32 -6.95 9.06
N PRO A 2 11.89 -7.35 7.90
CA PRO A 2 11.86 -6.51 6.71
C PRO A 2 10.45 -6.43 6.12
N LEU A 3 10.09 -5.29 5.55
CA LEU A 3 8.76 -4.98 5.03
C LEU A 3 8.83 -4.58 3.55
N SER A 4 8.05 -5.26 2.72
CA SER A 4 7.72 -4.80 1.37
C SER A 4 6.40 -4.03 1.37
N VAL A 5 6.34 -2.93 0.64
CA VAL A 5 5.09 -2.22 0.35
C VAL A 5 4.70 -2.46 -1.10
N ALA A 6 3.47 -2.93 -1.31
CA ALA A 6 2.93 -3.22 -2.63
C ALA A 6 1.86 -2.18 -3.02
N ILE A 7 2.09 -1.50 -4.15
CA ILE A 7 1.20 -0.47 -4.69
C ILE A 7 0.80 -0.86 -6.11
N ILE A 8 -0.48 -0.73 -6.43
CA ILE A 8 -0.97 -0.75 -7.82
C ILE A 8 -1.26 0.70 -8.25
N THR A 9 -0.95 1.05 -9.48
CA THR A 9 -1.13 2.42 -9.96
C THR A 9 -1.50 2.52 -11.44
N ARG A 10 -2.17 3.63 -11.78
CA ARG A 10 -2.41 4.12 -13.13
C ARG A 10 -2.76 5.61 -13.06
N ASN A 11 -1.92 6.47 -13.61
CA ASN A 11 -2.08 7.92 -13.66
C ASN A 11 -2.35 8.56 -12.27
N ALA A 12 -1.41 8.39 -11.34
CA ALA A 12 -1.52 8.85 -9.96
C ALA A 12 -0.38 9.81 -9.54
N ALA A 13 0.27 10.50 -10.49
CA ALA A 13 1.45 11.31 -10.19
C ALA A 13 1.20 12.39 -9.12
N GLY A 14 -0.02 12.94 -9.08
CA GLY A 14 -0.42 13.97 -8.12
C GLY A 14 -0.56 13.51 -6.67
N GLN A 15 -0.81 12.22 -6.43
CA GLN A 15 -1.02 11.64 -5.10
C GLN A 15 0.17 10.78 -4.65
N LEU A 16 0.80 10.09 -5.61
CA LEU A 16 1.82 9.08 -5.35
C LEU A 16 3.00 9.61 -4.56
N GLU A 17 3.40 10.87 -4.76
CA GLU A 17 4.53 11.46 -4.03
C GLU A 17 4.29 11.46 -2.51
N ARG A 18 3.07 11.81 -2.07
CA ARG A 18 2.71 11.79 -0.65
C ARG A 18 2.60 10.36 -0.12
N CYS A 19 2.06 9.45 -0.93
CA CYS A 19 1.99 8.03 -0.62
C CYS A 19 3.40 7.48 -0.33
N LEU A 20 4.32 7.63 -1.28
CA LEU A 20 5.71 7.17 -1.18
C LEU A 20 6.45 7.78 0.02
N ALA A 21 6.27 9.08 0.26
CA ALA A 21 6.86 9.73 1.44
C ALA A 21 6.36 9.14 2.77
N SER A 22 5.06 8.77 2.85
CA SER A 22 4.48 8.19 4.07
C SER A 22 4.98 6.77 4.39
N ILE A 23 5.47 6.06 3.37
CA ILE A 23 5.95 4.67 3.47
C ILE A 23 7.48 4.55 3.32
N ALA A 24 8.22 5.66 3.34
CA ALA A 24 9.67 5.68 3.15
C ALA A 24 10.48 4.90 4.21
N PHE A 25 9.82 4.36 5.25
CA PHE A 25 10.41 3.48 6.25
C PHE A 25 10.44 2.00 5.84
N ALA A 26 9.79 1.63 4.72
CA ALA A 26 9.78 0.28 4.20
C ALA A 26 11.13 -0.09 3.58
N ASP A 27 11.51 -1.36 3.68
CA ASP A 27 12.76 -1.88 3.11
C ASP A 27 12.66 -2.05 1.58
N GLU A 28 11.46 -2.32 1.06
CA GLU A 28 11.18 -2.41 -0.37
C GLU A 28 9.84 -1.74 -0.69
N VAL A 29 9.78 -1.04 -1.84
CA VAL A 29 8.52 -0.56 -2.43
C VAL A 29 8.40 -1.12 -3.84
N VAL A 30 7.33 -1.90 -4.07
CA VAL A 30 6.96 -2.45 -5.39
C VAL A 30 5.76 -1.66 -5.92
N VAL A 31 5.93 -1.04 -7.08
CA VAL A 31 4.87 -0.32 -7.79
C VAL A 31 4.52 -1.08 -9.06
N VAL A 32 3.30 -1.60 -9.15
CA VAL A 32 2.76 -2.23 -10.35
C VAL A 32 1.96 -1.19 -11.15
N ASP A 33 2.55 -0.74 -12.26
CA ASP A 33 1.96 0.24 -13.15
C ASP A 33 1.12 -0.41 -14.26
N SER A 34 -0.09 0.11 -14.46
CA SER A 34 -1.05 -0.39 -15.45
C SER A 34 -1.17 0.50 -16.69
N GLY A 35 -0.06 1.13 -17.10
CA GLY A 35 0.02 1.97 -18.30
C GLY A 35 -0.19 3.45 -18.00
N SER A 36 0.55 4.00 -17.04
CA SER A 36 0.53 5.44 -16.78
C SER A 36 1.22 6.26 -17.87
N THR A 37 0.74 7.48 -18.09
CA THR A 37 1.25 8.43 -19.09
C THR A 37 1.48 9.83 -18.52
N ASP A 38 1.36 10.01 -17.20
CA ASP A 38 1.33 11.30 -16.49
C ASP A 38 2.58 11.59 -15.65
N GLY A 39 3.65 10.80 -15.81
CA GLY A 39 4.86 10.91 -14.98
C GLY A 39 4.87 10.01 -13.73
N THR A 40 3.82 9.21 -13.51
CA THR A 40 3.71 8.28 -12.35
C THR A 40 4.90 7.34 -12.23
N VAL A 41 5.34 6.75 -13.34
CA VAL A 41 6.43 5.76 -13.37
C VAL A 41 7.77 6.42 -13.03
N GLU A 42 8.04 7.59 -13.62
CA GLU A 42 9.25 8.36 -13.40
C GLU A 42 9.33 8.83 -11.94
N LEU A 43 8.20 9.25 -11.36
CA LEU A 43 8.09 9.58 -9.94
C LEU A 43 8.37 8.37 -9.04
N ALA A 44 7.76 7.22 -9.31
CA ALA A 44 8.00 6.01 -8.52
C ALA A 44 9.49 5.60 -8.54
N ALA A 45 10.09 5.56 -9.73
CA ALA A 45 11.47 5.15 -9.91
C ALA A 45 12.46 6.09 -9.21
N ARG A 46 12.30 7.41 -9.33
CA ARG A 46 13.19 8.39 -8.67
C ARG A 46 13.06 8.38 -7.14
N SER A 47 11.93 7.93 -6.62
CA SER A 47 11.71 7.73 -5.18
C SER A 47 12.25 6.40 -4.66
N GLY A 48 12.95 5.62 -5.50
CA GLY A 48 13.57 4.35 -5.11
C GLY A 48 12.64 3.14 -5.18
N ALA A 49 11.42 3.28 -5.70
CA ALA A 49 10.52 2.14 -5.87
C ALA A 49 10.92 1.28 -7.07
N ARG A 50 10.77 -0.04 -6.93
CA ARG A 50 10.87 -0.99 -8.03
C ARG A 50 9.58 -0.97 -8.83
N VAL A 51 9.62 -0.42 -10.03
CA VAL A 51 8.46 -0.33 -10.91
C VAL A 51 8.36 -1.57 -11.81
N VAL A 52 7.20 -2.22 -11.79
CA VAL A 52 6.85 -3.35 -12.66
C VAL A 52 5.67 -2.94 -13.53
N ARG A 53 5.76 -3.12 -14.85
CA ARG A 53 4.64 -2.86 -15.76
C ARG A 53 3.79 -4.11 -15.92
N LYS A 54 2.47 -3.97 -15.82
CA LYS A 54 1.52 -5.09 -15.97
C LYS A 54 0.19 -4.57 -16.50
N GLU A 55 -0.34 -5.22 -17.54
CA GLU A 55 -1.71 -4.95 -18.01
C GLU A 55 -2.73 -5.12 -16.86
N TRP A 56 -3.81 -4.35 -16.88
CA TRP A 56 -4.79 -4.34 -15.79
C TRP A 56 -5.54 -5.67 -15.70
N LEU A 57 -5.36 -6.38 -14.58
CA LEU A 57 -6.03 -7.67 -14.31
C LEU A 57 -7.33 -7.56 -13.49
N GLY A 58 -7.72 -6.34 -13.08
CA GLY A 58 -8.72 -6.13 -12.02
C GLY A 58 -8.07 -5.99 -10.65
N PHE A 59 -8.81 -5.45 -9.67
CA PHE A 59 -8.25 -5.04 -8.38
C PHE A 59 -7.60 -6.19 -7.60
N GLY A 60 -8.30 -7.31 -7.44
CA GLY A 60 -7.82 -8.45 -6.66
C GLY A 60 -6.56 -9.07 -7.27
N ALA A 61 -6.64 -9.44 -8.56
CA ALA A 61 -5.53 -10.04 -9.29
C ALA A 61 -4.32 -9.09 -9.42
N GLN A 62 -4.53 -7.78 -9.61
CA GLN A 62 -3.43 -6.82 -9.68
C GLN A 62 -2.74 -6.66 -8.31
N LYS A 63 -3.51 -6.59 -7.23
CA LYS A 63 -2.98 -6.55 -5.86
C LYS A 63 -2.20 -7.83 -5.53
N GLN A 64 -2.73 -9.00 -5.91
CA GLN A 64 -1.99 -10.26 -5.74
C GLN A 64 -0.68 -10.26 -6.54
N TYR A 65 -0.69 -9.81 -7.79
CA TYR A 65 0.53 -9.70 -8.59
C TYR A 65 1.58 -8.78 -7.94
N ALA A 66 1.15 -7.66 -7.33
CA ALA A 66 2.03 -6.77 -6.59
C ALA A 66 2.63 -7.44 -5.34
N VAL A 67 1.83 -8.24 -4.61
CA VAL A 67 2.27 -9.03 -3.45
C VAL A 67 3.27 -10.11 -3.89
N ASP A 68 3.00 -10.82 -4.99
CA ASP A 68 3.87 -11.87 -5.51
C ASP A 68 5.22 -11.31 -6.00
N ALA A 69 5.24 -10.04 -6.44
CA ALA A 69 6.45 -9.35 -6.86
C ALA A 69 7.32 -8.87 -5.68
N ALA A 70 6.78 -8.83 -4.46
CA ALA A 70 7.50 -8.46 -3.25
C ALA A 70 8.52 -9.53 -2.83
N SER A 71 9.68 -9.06 -2.35
CA SER A 71 10.79 -9.89 -1.92
C SER A 71 10.71 -10.31 -0.45
N HIS A 72 10.02 -9.55 0.40
CA HIS A 72 9.87 -9.85 1.82
C HIS A 72 8.57 -10.61 2.12
N GLU A 73 8.55 -11.29 3.26
CA GLU A 73 7.42 -12.09 3.70
C GLU A 73 6.27 -11.22 4.24
N TRP A 74 6.64 -10.11 4.90
CA TRP A 74 5.69 -9.11 5.35
C TRP A 74 5.41 -8.13 4.22
N VAL A 75 4.12 -7.99 3.90
CA VAL A 75 3.65 -7.11 2.84
C VAL A 75 2.60 -6.16 3.40
N LEU A 76 2.78 -4.87 3.13
CA LEU A 76 1.77 -3.84 3.33
C LEU A 76 1.23 -3.41 1.95
N CYS A 77 -0.06 -3.61 1.70
CA CYS A 77 -0.70 -3.08 0.51
C CYS A 77 -1.21 -1.65 0.76
N VAL A 78 -0.84 -0.71 -0.09
CA VAL A 78 -1.29 0.69 -0.02
C VAL A 78 -1.75 1.12 -1.41
N ASP A 79 -2.90 1.79 -1.51
CA ASP A 79 -3.33 2.33 -2.80
C ASP A 79 -2.56 3.65 -3.09
N ALA A 80 -2.31 3.97 -4.36
CA ALA A 80 -1.45 5.11 -4.75
C ALA A 80 -1.98 6.50 -4.29
N ASP A 81 -3.25 6.59 -3.92
CA ASP A 81 -3.92 7.76 -3.39
C ASP A 81 -4.07 7.77 -1.85
N GLU A 82 -3.53 6.76 -1.17
CA GLU A 82 -3.50 6.65 0.29
C GLU A 82 -2.17 7.14 0.88
N CYS A 83 -2.21 7.60 2.13
CA CYS A 83 -1.01 7.95 2.89
C CYS A 83 -1.16 7.42 4.31
N LEU A 84 -0.09 6.83 4.85
CA LEU A 84 -0.06 6.40 6.26
C LEU A 84 0.00 7.63 7.17
N SER A 85 -0.74 7.57 8.27
CA SER A 85 -0.53 8.53 9.36
C SER A 85 0.75 8.18 10.13
N PRO A 86 1.39 9.16 10.81
CA PRO A 86 2.55 8.88 11.66
C PRO A 86 2.26 7.79 12.71
N GLU A 87 1.08 7.82 13.31
CA GLU A 87 0.67 6.86 14.35
C GLU A 87 0.55 5.44 13.79
N LEU A 88 -0.01 5.29 12.57
CA LEU A 88 -0.10 3.99 11.91
C LEU A 88 1.29 3.47 11.52
N ARG A 89 2.17 4.34 11.02
CA ARG A 89 3.57 3.98 10.75
C ARG A 89 4.26 3.46 12.01
N GLU A 90 4.15 4.18 13.12
CA GLU A 90 4.75 3.78 14.40
C GLU A 90 4.19 2.45 14.89
N ALA A 91 2.87 2.24 14.77
CA ALA A 91 2.22 0.99 15.12
C ALA A 91 2.74 -0.19 14.28
N ILE A 92 2.88 -0.02 12.96
CA ILE A 92 3.43 -1.05 12.06
C ILE A 92 4.87 -1.38 12.44
N VAL A 93 5.72 -0.37 12.63
CA VAL A 93 7.13 -0.56 13.00
C VAL A 93 7.25 -1.28 14.35
N ALA A 94 6.40 -0.96 15.32
CA ALA A 94 6.37 -1.63 16.60
C ALA A 94 5.92 -3.09 16.47
N GLU A 95 4.84 -3.35 15.73
CA GLU A 95 4.29 -4.69 15.54
C GLU A 95 5.29 -5.62 14.84
N LEU A 96 6.02 -5.13 13.82
CA LEU A 96 7.00 -5.92 13.07
C LEU A 96 8.28 -6.28 13.87
N LYS A 97 8.42 -5.81 15.11
CA LYS A 97 9.47 -6.26 16.03
C LYS A 97 9.11 -7.59 16.70
N ALA A 98 7.83 -7.79 17.02
CA ALA A 98 7.32 -8.99 17.65
C ALA A 98 5.82 -9.17 17.27
N PRO A 99 5.54 -9.67 16.05
CA PRO A 99 4.17 -9.77 15.56
C PRO A 99 3.31 -10.68 16.45
N ARG A 100 2.12 -10.21 16.81
CA ARG A 100 1.14 -10.96 17.61
C ARG A 100 0.22 -11.86 16.77
N GLY A 101 0.23 -11.69 15.47
CA GLY A 101 -0.49 -12.48 14.48
C GLY A 101 0.12 -12.31 13.09
N PHE A 102 -0.51 -12.92 12.08
CA PHE A 102 -0.02 -12.89 10.69
C PHE A 102 -0.77 -11.92 9.78
N VAL A 103 -1.92 -11.41 10.20
CA VAL A 103 -2.81 -10.58 9.38
C VAL A 103 -3.37 -9.45 10.24
N TYR A 104 -3.25 -8.22 9.76
CA TYR A 104 -3.70 -7.02 10.45
C TYR A 104 -4.60 -6.19 9.55
N ALA A 105 -5.77 -5.85 10.09
CA ALA A 105 -6.64 -4.85 9.51
C ALA A 105 -6.20 -3.44 9.93
N VAL A 106 -6.29 -2.50 9.02
CA VAL A 106 -5.95 -1.09 9.20
C VAL A 106 -7.21 -0.25 8.96
N ALA A 107 -7.46 0.70 9.86
CA ALA A 107 -8.55 1.64 9.77
C ALA A 107 -8.28 2.68 8.67
N ARG A 108 -9.00 2.60 7.55
CA ARG A 108 -8.96 3.59 6.47
C ARG A 108 -9.82 4.80 6.86
N ARG A 109 -9.23 6.00 6.75
CA ARG A 109 -9.94 7.27 6.96
C ARG A 109 -10.08 8.02 5.65
N ASN A 110 -11.31 8.22 5.19
CA ASN A 110 -11.59 9.00 3.99
C ASN A 110 -11.67 10.51 4.32
N ARG A 111 -11.02 11.33 3.50
CA ARG A 111 -11.07 12.80 3.59
C ARG A 111 -12.07 13.33 2.55
N PHE A 112 -13.16 13.94 3.00
CA PHE A 112 -14.21 14.51 2.16
C PHE A 112 -14.34 16.02 2.43
N LEU A 113 -14.28 16.85 1.38
CA LEU A 113 -14.38 18.32 1.47
C LEU A 113 -13.47 18.97 2.54
N GLY A 114 -12.22 18.50 2.63
CA GLY A 114 -11.22 19.03 3.58
C GLY A 114 -11.43 18.62 5.04
N ARG A 115 -12.44 17.79 5.35
CA ARG A 115 -12.67 17.24 6.69
C ARG A 115 -12.48 15.73 6.67
N TRP A 116 -11.89 15.20 7.74
CA TRP A 116 -11.92 13.76 7.97
C TRP A 116 -13.36 13.37 8.29
N LEU A 117 -13.95 12.48 7.49
CA LEU A 117 -15.20 11.85 7.89
C LEU A 117 -14.90 11.11 9.20
N LYS A 118 -15.64 11.41 10.28
CA LYS A 118 -15.49 10.79 11.59
C LYS A 118 -16.71 9.95 11.99
N HIS A 119 -17.83 10.11 11.28
CA HIS A 119 -19.11 9.49 11.59
C HIS A 119 -19.83 9.09 10.30
N GLY A 120 -20.23 7.82 10.23
CA GLY A 120 -20.97 7.18 9.14
C GLY A 120 -21.06 5.67 9.45
N GLU A 121 -22.11 5.00 8.97
CA GLU A 121 -22.19 3.54 9.10
C GLU A 121 -20.96 2.91 8.42
N GLY A 122 -20.22 2.06 9.15
CA GLY A 122 -18.98 1.43 8.66
C GLY A 122 -17.68 2.23 8.88
N TYR A 123 -17.66 3.24 9.75
CA TYR A 123 -16.44 3.99 10.09
C TYR A 123 -15.74 3.52 11.39
N PRO A 124 -14.40 3.40 11.42
CA PRO A 124 -13.51 3.42 10.26
C PRO A 124 -13.66 2.14 9.43
N ASP A 125 -13.37 2.26 8.14
CA ASP A 125 -13.42 1.14 7.20
C ASP A 125 -12.16 0.26 7.39
N TRP A 126 -12.35 -0.90 8.01
CA TRP A 126 -11.26 -1.83 8.33
C TRP A 126 -10.92 -2.69 7.12
N ASN A 127 -9.70 -2.50 6.61
CA ASN A 127 -9.19 -3.26 5.47
C ASN A 127 -7.97 -4.07 5.88
N VAL A 128 -7.90 -5.35 5.50
CA VAL A 128 -6.66 -6.13 5.62
C VAL A 128 -5.62 -5.50 4.70
N ARG A 129 -4.55 -4.96 5.29
CA ARG A 129 -3.50 -4.25 4.54
C ARG A 129 -2.11 -4.77 4.87
N LEU A 130 -1.82 -5.14 6.12
CA LEU A 130 -0.53 -5.69 6.55
C LEU A 130 -0.67 -7.19 6.84
N PHE A 131 0.14 -8.02 6.21
CA PHE A 131 0.09 -9.46 6.43
C PHE A 131 1.39 -10.16 6.06
N HIS A 132 1.56 -11.37 6.60
CA HIS A 132 2.54 -12.33 6.12
C HIS A 132 1.97 -13.04 4.88
N ARG A 133 2.66 -12.96 3.75
CA ARG A 133 2.16 -13.41 2.42
C ARG A 133 1.80 -14.90 2.34
N GLU A 134 2.31 -15.73 3.25
CA GLU A 134 1.93 -17.15 3.33
C GLU A 134 0.59 -17.40 4.04
N HIS A 135 0.07 -16.39 4.76
CA HIS A 135 -1.15 -16.50 5.57
C HIS A 135 -2.33 -15.70 5.01
N ALA A 136 -2.14 -14.89 3.97
CA ALA A 136 -3.20 -14.14 3.32
C ALA A 136 -2.92 -13.95 1.83
N ARG A 137 -3.99 -13.93 1.02
CA ARG A 137 -3.97 -13.67 -0.42
C ARG A 137 -5.15 -12.80 -0.80
N TRP A 138 -4.98 -12.02 -1.87
CA TRP A 138 -6.08 -11.29 -2.49
C TRP A 138 -6.92 -12.27 -3.33
N GLY A 139 -8.24 -12.21 -3.16
CA GLY A 139 -9.19 -12.98 -3.97
C GLY A 139 -9.36 -12.41 -5.38
N SER A 140 -9.86 -13.23 -6.29
CA SER A 140 -10.29 -12.86 -7.65
C SER A 140 -11.72 -12.32 -7.66
#